data_AF-A0ABD3IVC1-F1
#
_entry.id   AF-A0ABD3IVC1-F1
#
_cell.length_a   1.000
_cell.length_b   1.000
_cell.length_c   1.000
_cell.angle_alpha   90.00
_cell.angle_beta   90.00
_cell.angle_gamma   90.00
#
_symmetry.space_group_name_H-M   'P 1'
#
loop_
_entity.id
_entity.type
_entity.pdbx_description
1 polymer ?
#
loop_
_entity_poly.entity_id
_entity_poly.type
_entity_poly.pdbx_seq_one_letter_code
_entity_poly.pdbx_strand_id
1 'polypeptide(L)'
;MDKSSVHDVILAGGSTRIPKVQPLLQDFFNGNELCKSINSDEAVAYGAAVQAAILSGEGNEKIQDPLLLDVTLLFLVLEAAVGVTAVLIQRNTIVPTKKEQVFSTYLDN
;
A
#
# COMPACT_ATOMS: atom_id res chain seq x y z
N MET A 1 -2.53 -9.42 11.99
CA MET A 1 -3.11 -10.40 11.06
C MET A 1 -2.44 -11.73 11.31
N ASP A 2 -3.21 -12.81 11.26
CA ASP A 2 -2.64 -14.15 11.32
C ASP A 2 -1.99 -14.49 9.96
N LYS A 3 -0.88 -15.23 9.95
CA LYS A 3 -0.18 -15.56 8.70
C LYS A 3 -1.03 -16.40 7.76
N SER A 4 -1.95 -17.20 8.30
CA SER A 4 -2.87 -18.02 7.52
C SER A 4 -3.93 -17.21 6.77
N SER A 5 -4.13 -15.93 7.11
CA SER A 5 -5.06 -15.06 6.38
C SER A 5 -4.48 -14.50 5.08
N VAL A 6 -3.24 -14.83 4.75
CA VAL A 6 -2.59 -14.45 3.48
C VAL A 6 -2.84 -15.56 2.46
N HIS A 7 -3.58 -15.23 1.42
CA HIS A 7 -3.98 -16.18 0.38
C HIS A 7 -2.86 -16.43 -0.64
N ASP A 8 -2.21 -15.35 -1.11
CA ASP A 8 -1.18 -15.40 -2.14
C ASP A 8 0.01 -14.49 -1.79
N VAL A 9 1.21 -14.90 -2.18
CA VAL A 9 2.44 -14.11 -2.03
C VAL A 9 3.03 -13.86 -3.41
N ILE A 10 2.92 -12.63 -3.89
CA ILE A 10 3.46 -12.19 -5.18
C ILE A 10 4.80 -11.48 -4.98
N LEU A 11 5.78 -11.80 -5.83
CA LEU A 11 7.11 -11.19 -5.79
C LEU A 11 7.21 -10.01 -6.76
N ALA A 12 7.67 -8.86 -6.28
CA ALA A 12 7.93 -7.67 -7.09
C ALA A 12 9.33 -7.11 -6.79
N GLY A 13 10.05 -6.71 -7.84
CA GLY A 13 11.41 -6.19 -7.82
C GLY A 13 12.50 -7.25 -7.97
N GLY A 14 13.58 -6.90 -8.68
CA GLY A 14 14.66 -7.83 -9.03
C GLY A 14 15.41 -8.45 -7.85
N SER A 15 15.45 -7.76 -6.70
CA SER A 15 16.05 -8.29 -5.47
C SER A 15 15.32 -9.54 -4.93
N THR A 16 14.09 -9.81 -5.37
CA THR A 16 13.38 -11.05 -5.04
C THR A 16 14.00 -12.29 -5.71
N ARG A 17 14.90 -12.11 -6.68
CA ARG A 17 15.69 -13.17 -7.30
C ARG A 17 16.88 -13.63 -6.46
N ILE A 18 17.21 -12.91 -5.37
CA ILE A 18 18.28 -13.32 -4.45
C ILE A 18 17.90 -14.69 -3.86
N PRO A 19 18.73 -15.74 -4.03
CA PRO A 19 18.37 -17.11 -3.65
C PRO A 19 18.02 -17.29 -2.17
N LYS A 20 18.48 -16.40 -1.30
CA LYS A 20 18.16 -16.45 0.14
C LYS A 20 16.82 -15.78 0.48
N VAL A 21 16.32 -14.84 -0.33
CA VAL A 21 15.09 -14.09 -0.04
C VAL A 21 13.86 -14.99 -0.17
N GLN A 22 13.79 -15.82 -1.20
CA GLN A 22 12.63 -16.71 -1.42
C GLN A 22 12.44 -17.74 -0.30
N PRO A 23 13.47 -18.49 0.14
CA PRO A 23 13.34 -19.39 1.29
C PRO A 23 12.93 -18.66 2.56
N LEU A 24 13.50 -17.47 2.84
CA LEU A 24 13.12 -16.68 4.01
C LEU A 24 11.64 -16.27 3.99
N LEU A 25 11.10 -15.93 2.82
CA LEU A 25 9.68 -15.62 2.65
C LEU A 25 8.80 -16.86 2.79
N GLN A 26 9.20 -17.99 2.20
CA GLN A 26 8.49 -19.26 2.36
C GLN A 26 8.44 -19.69 3.84
N ASP A 27 9.58 -19.67 4.54
CA ASP A 27 9.67 -19.96 5.97
C ASP A 27 8.80 -18.99 6.78
N PHE A 28 8.77 -17.71 6.40
CA PHE A 28 7.95 -16.71 7.07
C PHE A 28 6.45 -16.97 6.91
N PHE A 29 6.00 -17.42 5.74
CA PHE A 29 4.60 -17.75 5.43
C PHE A 29 4.31 -19.26 5.54
N ASN A 30 4.98 -19.96 6.46
CA ASN A 30 4.70 -21.36 6.82
C ASN A 30 4.77 -22.36 5.64
N GLY A 31 5.64 -22.10 4.67
CA GLY A 31 5.83 -22.95 3.49
C GLY A 31 4.87 -22.67 2.34
N ASN A 32 4.08 -21.59 2.40
CA ASN A 32 3.22 -21.18 1.29
C ASN A 32 4.03 -20.99 0.00
N GLU A 33 3.48 -21.48 -1.11
CA GLU A 33 4.12 -21.36 -2.42
C GLU A 33 4.15 -19.91 -2.88
N LEU A 34 5.31 -19.44 -3.32
CA LEU A 34 5.47 -18.08 -3.85
C LEU A 34 4.96 -18.05 -5.29
N CYS A 35 4.14 -17.05 -5.62
CA CYS A 35 3.61 -16.87 -6.95
C CYS A 35 4.74 -16.43 -7.92
N LYS A 36 4.99 -17.26 -8.94
CA LYS A 36 6.02 -17.05 -9.97
C LYS A 36 5.45 -16.89 -11.38
N SER A 37 4.12 -16.77 -11.51
CA SER A 37 3.45 -16.63 -12.80
C SER A 37 3.67 -15.28 -13.47
N ILE A 38 4.07 -14.26 -12.70
CA ILE A 38 4.32 -12.89 -13.17
C ILE A 38 5.81 -12.60 -13.03
N ASN A 39 6.38 -11.93 -14.05
CA ASN A 39 7.75 -11.45 -13.97
C ASN A 39 7.87 -10.37 -12.88
N SER A 40 8.70 -10.61 -11.87
CA SER A 40 8.88 -9.71 -10.72
C SER A 40 9.37 -8.32 -11.11
N ASP A 41 10.09 -8.19 -12.22
CA ASP A 41 10.65 -6.92 -12.67
C ASP A 41 9.62 -6.05 -13.41
N GLU A 42 8.55 -6.67 -13.91
CA GLU A 42 7.53 -6.01 -14.75
C GLU A 42 6.17 -5.92 -14.06
N ALA A 43 5.95 -6.65 -12.96
CA ALA A 43 4.67 -6.74 -12.26
C ALA A 43 4.04 -5.37 -11.95
N VAL A 44 4.86 -4.41 -11.50
CA VAL A 44 4.41 -3.05 -11.17
C VAL A 44 3.99 -2.28 -12.42
N ALA A 45 4.78 -2.36 -13.50
CA ALA A 45 4.48 -1.68 -14.76
C ALA A 45 3.21 -2.27 -15.41
N TYR A 46 3.04 -3.58 -15.34
CA TYR A 46 1.85 -4.26 -15.84
C TYR A 46 0.58 -3.80 -15.10
N GLY A 47 0.61 -3.76 -13.76
CA GLY A 47 -0.52 -3.28 -12.96
C GLY A 47 -0.85 -1.81 -13.24
N ALA A 48 0.16 -0.96 -13.40
CA ALA A 48 -0.03 0.45 -13.76
C ALA A 48 -0.65 0.62 -15.16
N ALA A 49 -0.22 -0.19 -16.14
CA ALA A 49 -0.78 -0.17 -17.49
C ALA A 49 -2.26 -0.61 -17.50
N VAL A 50 -2.62 -1.63 -16.72
CA VAL A 50 -4.02 -2.05 -16.54
C VAL A 50 -4.84 -0.93 -15.92
N GLN A 51 -4.34 -0.27 -14.87
CA GLN A 51 -5.02 0.87 -14.24
C GLN A 51 -5.18 2.05 -15.21
N ALA A 52 -4.17 2.33 -16.04
CA ALA A 52 -4.24 3.38 -17.06
C ALA A 52 -5.26 3.08 -18.16
N ALA A 53 -5.38 1.81 -18.59
CA ALA A 53 -6.38 1.37 -19.55
C ALA A 53 -7.81 1.54 -19.00
N ILE A 54 -8.03 1.17 -17.73
CA ILE A 54 -9.30 1.37 -17.03
C ILE A 54 -9.67 2.85 -16.96
N LEU A 55 -8.73 3.72 -16.55
CA LEU A 55 -8.97 5.17 -16.45
C LEU A 55 -9.19 5.84 -17.81
N SER A 56 -8.60 5.31 -18.88
CA SER A 56 -8.77 5.82 -20.25
C SER A 56 -10.05 5.33 -20.92
N GLY A 57 -10.76 4.37 -20.31
CA GLY A 57 -11.94 3.74 -20.90
C GLY A 57 -11.62 2.82 -22.10
N GLU A 58 -10.34 2.50 -22.33
CA GLU A 58 -9.89 1.59 -23.39
C GLU A 58 -9.70 0.18 -22.79
N GLY A 59 -10.66 -0.73 -23.01
CA GLY A 59 -10.59 -2.09 -22.48
C GLY A 59 -11.75 -2.99 -22.90
N ASN A 60 -11.54 -4.31 -22.82
CA ASN A 60 -12.57 -5.31 -23.08
C ASN A 60 -13.57 -5.37 -21.89
N GLU A 61 -14.75 -5.95 -22.08
CA GLU A 61 -15.81 -6.11 -21.05
C GLU A 61 -15.31 -6.81 -19.77
N LYS A 62 -14.21 -7.58 -19.87
CA LYS A 62 -13.56 -8.26 -18.73
C LYS A 62 -12.74 -7.35 -17.81
N ILE A 63 -12.48 -6.10 -18.20
CA ILE A 63 -11.65 -5.13 -17.46
C ILE A 63 -12.53 -4.12 -16.69
N GLN A 64 -13.85 -4.30 -16.72
CA GLN A 64 -14.78 -3.36 -16.12
C GLN A 64 -14.76 -3.44 -14.58
N ASP A 65 -14.29 -2.34 -13.99
CA ASP A 65 -14.51 -1.88 -12.62
C ASP A 65 -13.81 -2.58 -11.44
N PRO A 66 -12.48 -2.77 -11.42
CA PRO A 66 -11.80 -2.88 -10.15
C PRO A 66 -11.81 -1.51 -9.43
N LEU A 67 -12.48 -1.44 -8.27
CA LEU A 67 -12.40 -0.29 -7.38
C LEU A 67 -11.06 -0.32 -6.62
N LEU A 68 -10.15 0.59 -6.94
CA LEU A 68 -8.90 0.78 -6.20
C LEU A 68 -9.12 1.70 -5.00
N LEU A 69 -9.06 1.14 -3.80
CA LEU A 69 -9.09 1.89 -2.54
C LEU A 69 -7.66 2.02 -2.00
N ASP A 70 -7.07 3.21 -2.14
CA ASP A 70 -5.75 3.50 -1.61
C ASP A 70 -5.83 4.03 -0.17
N VAL A 71 -4.73 3.89 0.59
CA VAL A 71 -4.65 4.27 2.00
C VAL A 71 -3.36 5.02 2.34
N THR A 72 -3.40 5.88 3.37
CA THR A 72 -2.21 6.57 3.86
C THR A 72 -1.18 5.60 4.47
N LEU A 73 0.10 5.73 4.09
CA LEU A 73 1.17 4.87 4.62
C LEU A 73 1.52 5.17 6.09
N LEU A 74 1.58 6.46 6.42
CA LEU A 74 1.99 6.96 7.73
C LEU A 74 0.94 7.91 8.30
N PHE A 75 1.12 8.25 9.58
CA PHE A 75 0.36 9.31 10.23
C PHE A 75 0.74 10.67 9.63
N LEU A 76 -0.25 11.49 9.30
CA LEU A 76 -0.02 12.91 9.03
C LEU A 76 -0.29 13.69 10.30
N VAL A 77 0.72 14.42 10.76
CA VAL A 77 0.76 15.00 12.09
C VAL A 77 1.09 16.48 12.05
N LEU A 78 0.68 17.18 13.10
CA LEU A 78 1.01 18.57 13.37
C LEU A 78 1.66 18.66 14.75
N GLU A 79 2.78 19.37 14.87
CA GLU A 79 3.34 19.72 16.17
C GLU A 79 2.53 20.90 16.75
N ALA A 80 1.80 20.66 17.83
CA ALA A 80 0.86 21.63 18.41
C ALA A 80 1.49 22.49 19.52
N ALA A 81 2.46 21.94 20.24
CA ALA A 81 3.32 22.63 21.20
C ALA A 81 4.64 21.87 21.28
N VAL A 82 5.65 22.46 21.93
CA VAL A 82 6.98 21.82 22.07
C VAL A 82 6.83 20.41 22.65
N GLY A 83 7.14 19.40 21.84
CA GLY A 83 7.04 17.99 22.23
C GLY A 83 5.63 17.39 22.24
N VAL A 84 4.61 18.13 21.81
CA VAL A 84 3.22 17.63 21.68
C VAL A 84 2.82 17.56 20.22
N THR A 85 2.69 16.33 19.70
CA THR A 85 2.27 16.07 18.32
C THR A 85 0.82 15.61 18.28
N ALA A 86 -0.01 16.31 17.51
CA ALA A 86 -1.36 15.91 17.19
C ALA A 86 -1.40 15.15 15.86
N VAL A 87 -2.06 13.99 15.83
CA VAL A 87 -2.26 13.23 14.58
C VAL A 87 -3.54 13.70 13.90
N LEU A 88 -3.40 14.30 12.72
CA LEU A 88 -4.54 14.78 11.92
C LEU A 88 -5.16 13.64 11.11
N ILE A 89 -4.36 12.89 10.34
CA ILE A 89 -4.82 11.74 9.57
C ILE A 89 -4.07 10.51 10.04
N GLN A 90 -4.82 9.49 10.43
CA GLN A 90 -4.26 8.23 10.92
C GLN A 90 -3.59 7.47 9.77
N ARG A 91 -2.58 6.64 10.08
CA ARG A 91 -2.10 5.66 9.10
C ARG A 91 -3.25 4.73 8.67
N ASN A 92 -3.18 4.21 7.46
CA ASN A 92 -4.18 3.31 6.88
C ASN A 92 -5.58 3.97 6.72
N THR A 93 -5.64 5.29 6.51
CA THR A 93 -6.88 6.01 6.20
C THR A 93 -7.12 6.00 4.69
N ILE A 94 -8.35 5.67 4.24
CA ILE A 94 -8.71 5.61 2.81
C ILE A 94 -8.60 6.99 2.15
N VAL A 95 -8.05 7.05 0.95
CA VAL A 95 -7.95 8.23 0.09
C VAL A 95 -9.05 8.18 -0.98
N PRO A 96 -9.75 9.30 -1.28
CA PRO A 96 -9.56 10.66 -0.76
C PRO A 96 -10.14 10.86 0.65
N THR A 97 -9.46 11.66 1.48
CA THR A 97 -9.92 12.02 2.83
C THR A 97 -9.62 13.48 3.17
N LYS A 98 -10.46 14.09 4.01
CA LYS A 98 -10.29 15.43 4.56
C LYS A 98 -10.49 15.39 6.08
N LYS A 99 -9.58 16.00 6.83
CA LYS A 99 -9.68 16.14 8.28
C LYS A 99 -9.41 17.59 8.67
N GLU A 100 -10.21 18.11 9.59
CA GLU A 100 -10.05 19.45 10.15
C GLU A 100 -10.02 19.36 11.68
N GLN A 101 -9.16 20.16 12.29
CA GLN A 101 -9.03 20.28 13.75
C GLN A 101 -8.65 21.72 14.10
N VAL A 102 -9.32 22.30 15.09
CA VAL A 102 -9.09 23.68 15.53
C VAL A 102 -8.02 23.70 16.61
N PHE A 103 -7.06 24.63 16.50
CA PHE A 103 -5.97 24.86 17.46
C PHE A 103 -5.97 26.31 17.93
N SER A 104 -5.26 26.58 19.04
CA SER A 104 -5.10 27.92 19.61
C SER A 104 -3.63 28.18 19.97
N THR A 105 -3.28 29.44 20.21
CA THR A 105 -1.91 29.85 20.54
C THR A 105 -1.50 29.37 21.94
N TYR A 106 -0.23 28.98 22.08
CA TYR A 106 0.29 28.43 23.34
C TYR A 106 0.65 29.52 24.37
N LEU A 107 0.95 30.75 23.94
CA LEU A 107 1.33 31.87 24.80
C LEU A 107 0.52 33.12 24.46
N ASP A 108 0.28 33.95 25.48
CA ASP A 108 -0.26 35.30 25.36
C ASP A 108 0.82 36.30 24.89
N ASN A 109 0.39 37.45 24.35
CA ASN A 109 1.25 38.47 23.72
C ASN A 109 1.96 39.41 24.71
#